data_AF-A0A7J4E4U9-F1
#
_entry.id   AF-A0A7J4E4U9-F1
#
_cell.length_a   1.000
_cell.length_b   1.000
_cell.length_c   1.000
_cell.angle_alpha   90.00
_cell.angle_beta   90.00
_cell.angle_gamma   90.00
#
_symmetry.space_group_name_H-M   'P 1'
#
loop_
_entity.id
_entity.type
_entity.pdbx_description
1 polymer ?
#
loop_
_entity_poly.entity_id
_entity_poly.type
_entity_poly.pdbx_seq_one_letter_code
_entity_poly.pdbx_strand_id
1 'polypeptide(L)'
;MPISWRREGGEGEGVATTVVRLSEVANVLEDVAGLNLAISFAKDTPLKRNVAIEDVGDEDYVENVLLAEERGVSINGALAHILVEKRVKEIYAFDKHLENLNVKALID
;
A
#
# COMPACT_ATOMS: atom_id res chain seq x y z
N MET A 1 0.01 4.47 0.64
CA MET A 1 -1.29 4.45 -0.07
C MET A 1 -1.76 3.01 -0.24
N PRO A 2 -3.06 2.72 -0.11
CA PRO A 2 -3.62 1.42 -0.49
C PRO A 2 -3.59 1.26 -2.02
N ILE A 3 -3.29 0.06 -2.52
CA ILE A 3 -3.33 -0.26 -3.95
C ILE A 3 -4.67 -0.88 -4.26
N SER A 4 -5.57 -0.17 -4.95
CA SER A 4 -6.79 -0.80 -5.45
C SER A 4 -6.47 -1.78 -6.57
N TRP A 5 -7.07 -2.97 -6.55
CA TRP A 5 -6.92 -3.98 -7.58
C TRP A 5 -8.29 -4.44 -8.06
N ARG A 6 -8.39 -4.77 -9.35
CA ARG A 6 -9.59 -5.35 -9.96
C ARG A 6 -9.29 -6.79 -10.38
N ARG A 7 -10.08 -7.74 -9.90
CA ARG A 7 -9.98 -9.16 -10.28
C ARG A 7 -10.42 -9.32 -11.74
N GLU A 8 -9.67 -10.07 -12.53
CA GLU A 8 -10.04 -10.37 -13.91
C GLU A 8 -11.34 -11.20 -13.92
N GLY A 9 -12.41 -10.68 -14.53
CA GLY A 9 -13.74 -11.31 -14.53
C GLY A 9 -14.89 -10.52 -13.88
N GLY A 10 -14.64 -9.33 -13.32
CA GLY A 10 -15.68 -8.30 -13.14
C GLY A 10 -16.57 -8.33 -11.89
N GLU A 11 -16.34 -9.20 -10.90
CA GLU A 11 -17.21 -9.31 -9.72
C GLU A 11 -16.59 -8.81 -8.40
N GLY A 12 -15.87 -7.66 -8.44
CA GLY A 12 -15.52 -6.93 -7.21
C GLY A 12 -14.22 -6.14 -7.30
N GLU A 13 -14.27 -4.88 -6.84
CA GLU A 13 -13.10 -4.05 -6.58
C GLU A 13 -12.57 -4.33 -5.17
N GLY A 14 -11.28 -4.60 -5.05
CA GLY A 14 -10.59 -4.86 -3.80
C GLY A 14 -9.45 -3.88 -3.59
N VAL A 15 -8.95 -3.81 -2.37
CA VAL A 15 -7.77 -3.01 -2.01
C VAL A 15 -6.72 -3.95 -1.44
N ALA A 16 -5.48 -3.81 -1.89
CA ALA A 16 -4.31 -4.49 -1.36
C ALA A 16 -3.44 -3.48 -0.61
N THR A 17 -2.85 -3.92 0.49
CA THR A 17 -1.86 -3.16 1.26
C THR A 17 -0.88 -4.12 1.91
N THR A 18 0.11 -3.62 2.66
CA THR A 18 1.04 -4.45 3.42
C THR A 18 0.87 -4.28 4.91
N VAL A 19 1.34 -5.27 5.67
CA VAL A 19 1.45 -5.18 7.14
C VAL A 19 2.28 -3.96 7.57
N VAL A 20 3.35 -3.62 6.84
CA VAL A 20 4.19 -2.44 7.10
C VAL A 20 3.41 -1.15 6.93
N ARG A 21 2.65 -1.03 5.83
CA ARG A 21 1.82 0.15 5.56
C ARG A 21 0.68 0.30 6.56
N LEU A 22 0.06 -0.81 6.97
CA LEU A 22 -0.98 -0.82 7.98
C LEU A 22 -0.45 -0.24 9.30
N SER A 23 0.75 -0.65 9.71
CA SER A 23 1.42 -0.15 10.92
C SER A 23 1.69 1.36 10.85
N GLU A 24 2.21 1.85 9.72
CA GLU A 24 2.47 3.28 9.56
C GLU A 24 1.18 4.12 9.61
N VAL A 25 0.11 3.65 8.94
CA VAL A 25 -1.18 4.35 8.98
C VAL A 25 -1.76 4.33 10.39
N ALA A 26 -1.64 3.20 11.10
CA ALA A 26 -2.07 3.12 12.49
C ALA A 26 -1.28 4.10 13.39
N ASN A 27 0.04 4.20 13.21
CA ASN A 27 0.88 5.12 13.96
C ASN A 27 0.54 6.59 13.70
N VAL A 28 0.30 6.97 12.44
CA VAL A 28 -0.16 8.33 12.10
C VAL A 28 -1.57 8.58 12.66
N LEU A 29 -2.48 7.60 12.56
CA LEU A 29 -3.83 7.71 13.12
C LEU A 29 -3.80 7.87 14.64
N GLU A 30 -2.88 7.22 15.34
CA GLU A 30 -2.71 7.37 16.78
C GLU A 30 -2.33 8.80 17.13
N ASP A 31 -1.37 9.38 16.41
CA ASP A 31 -0.89 10.75 16.63
C ASP A 31 -2.00 11.79 16.39
N VAL A 32 -2.78 11.62 15.31
CA VAL A 32 -3.79 12.63 14.91
C VAL A 32 -5.17 12.44 15.56
N ALA A 33 -5.53 11.22 15.96
CA ALA A 33 -6.88 10.87 16.39
C ALA A 33 -6.95 9.98 17.63
N GLY A 34 -5.80 9.60 18.20
CA GLY A 34 -5.68 8.90 19.47
C GLY A 34 -5.70 7.38 19.37
N LEU A 35 -5.20 6.77 20.44
CA LEU A 35 -4.95 5.33 20.57
C LEU A 35 -6.16 4.45 20.23
N ASN A 36 -7.35 4.79 20.72
CA ASN A 36 -8.54 3.96 20.53
C ASN A 36 -8.96 3.84 19.06
N LEU A 37 -8.80 4.91 18.28
CA LEU A 37 -9.11 4.88 16.86
C LEU A 37 -8.07 4.05 16.10
N ALA A 38 -6.78 4.25 16.41
CA ALA A 38 -5.70 3.48 15.81
C ALA A 38 -5.83 1.97 16.05
N ILE A 39 -6.15 1.56 17.29
CA ILE A 39 -6.38 0.15 17.64
C ILE A 39 -7.57 -0.42 16.85
N SER A 40 -8.70 0.30 16.82
CA SER A 40 -9.89 -0.15 16.08
C SER A 40 -9.58 -0.28 14.59
N PHE A 41 -8.87 0.69 14.01
CA PHE A 41 -8.42 0.65 12.62
C PHE A 41 -7.55 -0.58 12.33
N ALA A 42 -6.52 -0.82 13.13
CA ALA A 42 -5.59 -1.93 12.93
C ALA A 42 -6.27 -3.29 13.10
N LYS A 43 -7.24 -3.40 14.02
CA LYS A 43 -8.01 -4.62 14.28
C LYS A 43 -9.04 -4.91 13.19
N ASP A 44 -9.76 -3.89 12.72
CA ASP A 44 -10.92 -4.07 11.85
C ASP A 44 -10.54 -4.12 10.37
N THR A 45 -9.43 -3.49 9.97
CA THR A 45 -8.99 -3.46 8.56
C THR A 45 -8.71 -4.85 7.97
N PRO A 46 -7.99 -5.76 8.64
CA PRO A 46 -7.77 -7.13 8.15
C PRO A 46 -9.04 -7.97 8.02
N LEU A 47 -10.13 -7.60 8.72
CA LEU A 47 -11.40 -8.35 8.72
C LEU A 47 -12.30 -7.99 7.53
N LYS A 48 -11.95 -6.95 6.76
CA LYS A 48 -12.72 -6.51 5.61
C LYS A 48 -12.50 -7.47 4.44
N ARG A 49 -13.59 -8.06 3.91
CA ARG A 49 -13.55 -9.04 2.81
C ARG A 49 -12.93 -8.51 1.50
N ASN A 50 -12.92 -7.19 1.33
CA ASN A 50 -12.36 -6.52 0.16
C ASN A 50 -10.96 -5.94 0.40
N VAL A 51 -10.32 -6.24 1.54
CA VAL A 51 -8.95 -5.83 1.84
C VAL A 51 -8.04 -7.05 1.88
N ALA A 52 -7.04 -7.07 1.01
CA ALA A 52 -5.93 -8.00 1.06
C ALA A 52 -4.76 -7.33 1.78
N ILE A 53 -4.17 -8.03 2.75
CA ILE A 53 -2.97 -7.59 3.46
C ILE A 53 -1.87 -8.56 3.10
N GLU A 54 -0.85 -8.07 2.42
CA GLU A 54 0.32 -8.83 2.02
C GLU A 54 1.43 -8.69 3.08
N ASP A 55 2.14 -9.79 3.33
CA ASP A 55 3.32 -9.79 4.17
C ASP A 55 4.51 -9.12 3.44
N VAL A 56 5.48 -8.67 4.22
CA VAL A 56 6.74 -8.09 3.71
C VAL A 56 7.89 -8.81 4.40
N GLY A 57 8.70 -9.51 3.61
CA GLY A 57 9.94 -10.12 4.08
C GLY A 57 11.06 -9.09 4.27
N ASP A 58 12.13 -9.51 4.92
CA ASP A 58 13.37 -8.75 5.03
C ASP A 58 14.01 -8.50 3.66
N GLU A 59 14.07 -9.51 2.79
CA GLU A 59 14.56 -9.38 1.41
C GLU A 59 13.74 -8.35 0.62
N ASP A 60 12.40 -8.47 0.67
CA ASP A 60 11.48 -7.53 0.03
C ASP A 60 11.73 -6.09 0.50
N TYR A 61 12.00 -5.91 1.79
CA TYR A 61 12.24 -4.60 2.36
C TYR A 61 13.60 -4.02 1.95
N VAL A 62 14.65 -4.84 1.89
CA VAL A 62 15.99 -4.40 1.47
C VAL A 62 16.00 -4.02 -0.01
N GLU A 63 15.43 -4.86 -0.88
CA GLU A 63 15.26 -4.55 -2.31
C GLU A 63 14.49 -3.24 -2.48
N ASN A 64 13.52 -3.00 -1.60
CA ASN A 64 12.75 -1.79 -1.63
C ASN A 64 13.54 -0.52 -1.35
N VAL A 65 14.41 -0.57 -0.35
CA VAL A 65 15.24 0.57 0.03
C VAL A 65 16.21 0.91 -1.11
N LEU A 66 16.78 -0.10 -1.75
CA LEU A 66 17.65 0.09 -2.92
C LEU A 66 16.89 0.74 -4.08
N LEU A 67 15.68 0.26 -4.37
CA LEU A 67 14.82 0.84 -5.40
C LEU A 67 14.45 2.31 -5.09
N ALA A 68 14.16 2.60 -3.83
CA ALA A 68 13.85 3.95 -3.37
C ALA A 68 15.04 4.91 -3.58
N GLU A 69 16.24 4.44 -3.25
CA GLU A 69 17.49 5.16 -3.45
C GLU A 69 17.76 5.41 -4.95
N GLU A 70 17.70 4.35 -5.77
CA GLU A 70 17.97 4.44 -7.21
C GLU A 70 16.99 5.39 -7.93
N ARG A 71 15.71 5.37 -7.54
CA ARG A 71 14.65 6.14 -8.21
C ARG A 71 14.34 7.48 -7.53
N GLY A 72 14.99 7.80 -6.42
CA GLY A 72 14.75 9.03 -5.66
C GLY A 72 13.31 9.16 -5.16
N VAL A 73 12.68 8.03 -4.79
CA VAL A 73 11.31 8.00 -4.25
C VAL A 73 11.34 7.66 -2.76
N SER A 74 10.23 7.88 -2.05
CA SER A 74 10.14 7.45 -0.66
C SER A 74 10.19 5.91 -0.56
N ILE A 75 10.77 5.37 0.52
CA ILE A 75 10.75 3.93 0.83
C ILE A 75 9.32 3.39 0.72
N ASN A 76 8.37 4.12 1.26
CA ASN A 76 6.96 3.76 1.18
C ASN A 76 6.35 3.74 -0.23
N GLY A 77 6.77 4.68 -1.09
CA GLY A 77 6.38 4.70 -2.49
C GLY A 77 7.01 3.54 -3.26
N ALA A 78 8.26 3.21 -2.97
CA ALA A 78 8.91 2.02 -3.50
C ALA A 78 8.19 0.75 -3.05
N LEU A 79 7.76 0.62 -1.79
CA LEU A 79 7.11 -0.60 -1.28
C LEU A 79 5.78 -0.89 -1.97
N ALA A 80 5.06 0.17 -2.34
CA ALA A 80 3.90 0.04 -3.21
C ALA A 80 4.25 -0.55 -4.58
N HIS A 81 5.45 -0.27 -5.12
CA HIS A 81 5.88 -0.78 -6.42
C HIS A 81 6.14 -2.30 -6.42
N ILE A 82 6.72 -2.86 -5.35
CA ILE A 82 6.97 -4.31 -5.25
C ILE A 82 5.66 -5.12 -5.28
N LEU A 83 4.59 -4.58 -4.67
CA LEU A 83 3.27 -5.22 -4.69
C LEU A 83 2.65 -5.28 -6.10
N VAL A 84 3.03 -4.32 -6.97
CA VAL A 84 2.56 -4.23 -8.36
C VAL A 84 3.18 -5.33 -9.19
N GLU A 85 4.50 -5.49 -9.10
CA GLU A 85 5.21 -6.54 -9.83
C GLU A 85 4.73 -7.94 -9.43
N LYS A 86 4.34 -8.13 -8.16
CA LYS A 86 3.93 -9.43 -7.67
C LYS A 86 2.53 -9.84 -8.13
N ARG A 87 1.50 -8.97 -8.15
CA ARG A 87 0.10 -9.42 -8.32
C ARG A 87 -0.95 -8.44 -8.90
N VAL A 88 -0.63 -7.19 -9.25
CA VAL A 88 -1.69 -6.17 -9.50
C VAL A 88 -1.56 -5.48 -10.85
N LYS A 89 -2.66 -5.44 -11.64
CA LYS A 89 -2.71 -4.82 -12.97
C LYS A 89 -2.77 -3.29 -12.97
N GLU A 90 -3.29 -2.64 -11.91
CA GLU A 90 -3.49 -1.19 -11.85
C GLU A 90 -3.33 -0.68 -10.41
N ILE A 91 -2.80 0.54 -10.21
CA ILE A 91 -2.70 1.19 -8.90
C ILE A 91 -3.62 2.41 -8.90
N TYR A 92 -4.39 2.57 -7.83
CA TYR A 92 -5.00 3.85 -7.49
C TYR A 92 -4.22 4.48 -6.35
N ALA A 93 -3.73 5.68 -6.58
CA ALA A 93 -2.81 6.34 -5.67
C ALA A 93 -2.98 7.86 -5.79
N PHE A 94 -3.18 8.51 -4.64
CA PHE A 94 -3.35 9.95 -4.52
C PHE A 94 -2.03 10.69 -4.19
N ASP A 95 -0.88 10.08 -4.48
CA ASP A 95 0.45 10.66 -4.24
C ASP A 95 1.17 10.96 -5.56
N LYS A 96 1.39 12.26 -5.79
CA LYS A 96 2.17 12.83 -6.90
C LYS A 96 3.60 12.28 -7.02
N HIS A 97 4.14 11.66 -5.97
CA HIS A 97 5.47 11.04 -6.00
C HIS A 97 5.53 9.71 -6.77
N LEU A 98 4.40 9.17 -7.25
CA LEU A 98 4.37 7.95 -8.08
C LEU A 98 4.56 8.17 -9.58
N GLU A 99 4.63 9.42 -10.07
CA GLU A 99 4.80 9.71 -11.50
C GLU A 99 6.06 9.02 -12.08
N ASN A 100 7.07 8.81 -11.26
CA ASN A 100 8.35 8.18 -11.64
C ASN A 100 8.31 6.64 -11.69
N LEU A 101 7.20 5.98 -11.33
CA LEU A 101 7.11 4.52 -11.22
C LEU A 101 6.42 3.85 -12.41
N ASN A 102 6.19 4.57 -13.52
CA ASN A 102 5.53 4.08 -14.74
C ASN A 102 4.21 3.33 -14.48
N VAL A 103 3.44 3.85 -13.52
CA VAL A 103 2.14 3.30 -13.17
C VAL A 103 1.04 4.24 -13.66
N LYS A 104 -0.08 3.68 -14.17
CA LYS A 104 -1.29 4.49 -14.42
C LYS A 104 -1.84 5.01 -13.09
N ALA A 105 -1.51 6.25 -12.75
CA ALA A 105 -2.24 7.00 -11.73
C ALA A 105 -3.58 7.43 -12.34
N LEU A 106 -4.67 6.88 -11.86
CA LEU A 106 -6.00 7.43 -12.11
C LEU A 106 -6.24 8.49 -11.04
N ILE A 107 -6.04 9.75 -11.44
CA ILE A 107 -6.37 10.94 -10.67
C ILE A 107 -7.82 11.27 -11.02
N ASP A 108 -8.72 11.19 -10.04
CA ASP A 108 -10.12 11.65 -10.14
C ASP A 108 -10.29 12.90 -9.26
#